data_AF-A0A4Z0BJD6-F1
#
_entry.id   AF-A0A4Z0BJD6-F1
#
_cell.length_a   1.000
_cell.length_b   1.000
_cell.length_c   1.000
_cell.angle_alpha   90.00
_cell.angle_beta   90.00
_cell.angle_gamma   90.00
#
_symmetry.space_group_name_H-M   'P 1'
#
loop_
_entity.id
_entity.type
_entity.pdbx_description
1 polymer ?
#
loop_
_entity_poly.entity_id
_entity_poly.type
_entity_poly.pdbx_seq_one_letter_code
_entity_poly.pdbx_strand_id
1 'polypeptide(L)'
;MNLLRLCAFVLLPATLAACAARPVVVTTPAPVVQAPPPVVMGAPPAAGAPITLEIPPGYYPAPGTCRVWVPGVPASQQSAPASCASLQNSVPAGAVLLRG
;
A
#
# COMPACT_ATOMS: atom_id res chain seq x y z
N MET A 1 64.07 40.34 51.65
CA MET A 1 63.11 41.28 52.28
C MET A 1 62.03 41.63 51.28
N ASN A 2 60.77 41.45 51.70
CA ASN A 2 59.50 42.03 51.24
C ASN A 2 59.14 41.83 49.76
N LEU A 3 58.19 40.96 49.40
CA LEU A 3 56.78 40.88 49.82
C LEU A 3 56.00 42.19 49.60
N LEU A 4 54.97 42.08 48.76
CA LEU A 4 53.77 42.92 48.63
C LEU A 4 53.80 44.06 47.59
N ARG A 5 53.07 43.84 46.47
CA ARG A 5 51.91 44.66 46.01
C ARG A 5 51.65 44.41 44.52
N LEU A 6 50.62 43.61 44.20
CA LEU A 6 49.30 44.13 43.81
C LEU A 6 49.32 44.89 42.48
N CYS A 7 49.09 44.17 41.38
CA CYS A 7 48.50 44.61 40.11
C CYS A 7 48.30 43.33 39.28
N ALA A 8 47.36 42.45 39.63
CA ALA A 8 45.96 42.62 39.28
C ALA A 8 45.77 43.13 37.84
N PHE A 9 46.30 42.43 36.85
CA PHE A 9 45.70 42.41 35.52
C PHE A 9 45.51 40.96 35.11
N VAL A 10 44.44 40.39 35.65
CA VAL A 10 43.82 39.16 35.15
C VAL A 10 43.42 39.45 33.71
N LEU A 11 44.29 39.14 32.76
CA LEU A 11 43.96 39.05 31.34
C LEU A 11 43.04 37.84 31.20
N LEU A 12 41.74 38.03 31.44
CA LEU A 12 40.71 37.09 31.00
C LEU A 12 40.80 37.03 29.47
N PRO A 13 41.16 35.89 28.87
CA PRO A 13 40.92 35.73 27.44
C PRO A 13 39.40 35.64 27.29
N ALA A 14 38.79 36.68 26.72
CA ALA A 14 37.42 36.60 26.23
C ALA A 14 37.42 35.58 25.07
N THR A 15 37.27 34.31 25.40
CA THR A 15 37.07 33.25 24.43
C THR A 15 35.68 33.45 23.84
N LEU A 16 35.62 34.20 22.74
CA LEU A 16 34.47 34.23 21.85
C LEU A 16 34.29 32.80 21.33
N ALA A 17 33.52 31.99 22.06
CA ALA A 17 33.01 30.72 21.58
C ALA A 17 32.07 31.03 20.41
N ALA A 18 32.63 31.10 19.21
CA ALA A 18 31.88 31.21 17.99
C ALA A 18 30.99 29.95 17.88
N CYS A 19 29.70 30.09 18.15
CA CYS A 19 28.72 29.08 17.80
C CYS A 19 28.74 28.92 16.27
N ALA A 20 29.51 27.96 15.77
CA ALA A 20 29.49 27.60 14.36
C ALA A 20 28.13 26.96 14.06
N ALA A 21 27.18 27.76 13.58
CA ALA A 21 25.92 27.28 13.04
C ALA A 21 26.24 26.44 11.79
N ARG A 22 26.19 25.11 11.95
CA ARG A 22 26.34 24.20 10.81
C ARG A 22 25.05 24.24 9.99
N PRO A 23 25.09 24.55 8.69
CA PRO A 23 23.90 24.48 7.87
C PRO A 23 23.44 23.02 7.80
N VAL A 24 22.19 22.76 8.20
CA VAL A 24 21.53 21.48 7.97
C VAL A 24 21.06 21.47 6.53
N VAL A 25 21.72 20.69 5.68
CA VAL A 25 21.26 20.46 4.31
C VAL A 25 20.08 19.50 4.38
N VAL A 26 18.87 20.04 4.22
CA VAL A 26 17.65 19.24 4.05
C VAL A 26 17.63 18.74 2.62
N THR A 27 18.25 17.58 2.38
CA THR A 27 18.07 16.85 1.13
C THR A 27 16.68 16.24 1.13
N THR A 28 15.74 16.84 0.40
CA THR A 28 14.50 16.15 0.04
C THR A 28 14.88 14.94 -0.83
N PRO A 29 14.57 13.70 -0.40
CA PRO A 29 14.79 12.55 -1.26
C PRO A 29 14.00 12.75 -2.55
N ALA A 30 14.60 12.34 -3.67
CA ALA A 30 13.88 12.32 -4.94
C ALA A 30 12.58 11.50 -4.77
N PRO A 31 11.47 11.90 -5.39
CA PRO A 31 10.26 11.10 -5.37
C PRO A 31 10.60 9.74 -5.98
N VAL A 32 10.50 8.68 -5.17
CA VAL A 32 10.68 7.32 -5.65
C VAL A 32 9.48 7.04 -6.54
N VAL A 33 9.67 7.14 -7.85
CA VAL A 33 8.69 6.64 -8.82
C VAL A 33 8.71 5.13 -8.67
N GLN A 34 7.78 4.62 -7.88
CA GLN A 34 7.62 3.19 -7.71
C GLN A 34 7.20 2.63 -9.06
N ALA A 35 8.10 1.89 -9.69
CA ALA A 35 7.80 1.19 -10.93
C ALA A 35 6.54 0.33 -10.71
N PRO A 36 5.62 0.27 -11.68
CA PRO A 36 4.49 -0.64 -11.57
C PRO A 36 5.03 -2.05 -11.28
N PRO A 37 4.40 -2.79 -10.36
CA PRO A 37 4.84 -4.15 -10.04
C PRO A 37 4.87 -4.98 -11.33
N PRO A 38 5.83 -5.90 -11.47
CA PRO A 38 5.87 -6.78 -12.63
C PRO A 38 4.54 -7.55 -12.70
N VAL A 39 3.80 -7.34 -13.78
CA VAL A 39 2.57 -8.11 -14.07
C VAL A 39 2.99 -9.52 -14.46
N VAL A 40 2.97 -10.42 -13.49
CA VAL A 40 3.08 -11.87 -13.73
C VAL A 40 1.75 -12.31 -14.34
N MET A 41 1.77 -12.90 -15.53
CA MET A 41 0.59 -13.55 -16.10
C MET A 41 0.08 -14.61 -15.12
N GLY A 42 -1.13 -14.40 -14.59
CA GLY A 42 -1.75 -15.27 -13.58
C GLY A 42 -1.68 -14.78 -12.13
N ALA A 43 -1.03 -13.63 -11.85
CA ALA A 43 -1.17 -12.99 -10.54
C ALA A 43 -2.63 -12.51 -10.36
N PRO A 44 -3.31 -12.87 -9.25
CA PRO A 44 -4.64 -12.32 -8.98
C PRO A 44 -4.55 -10.79 -8.91
N PRO A 45 -5.58 -10.07 -9.37
CA PRO A 45 -5.61 -8.63 -9.22
C PRO A 45 -5.35 -8.25 -7.77
N ALA A 46 -4.63 -7.15 -7.55
CA ALA A 46 -4.33 -6.66 -6.21
C ALA A 46 -5.62 -6.60 -5.39
N ALA A 47 -5.57 -7.06 -4.14
CA ALA A 47 -6.74 -7.07 -3.27
C ALA A 47 -7.36 -5.67 -3.20
N GLY A 48 -8.58 -5.52 -3.73
CA GLY A 48 -9.30 -4.24 -3.81
C GLY A 48 -9.25 -3.53 -5.18
N ALA A 49 -8.57 -4.08 -6.19
CA ALA A 49 -8.65 -3.54 -7.55
C ALA A 49 -10.04 -3.81 -8.16
N PRO A 50 -10.63 -2.86 -8.91
CA PRO A 50 -11.92 -3.06 -9.56
C PRO A 50 -11.81 -4.16 -10.63
N ILE A 51 -12.57 -5.23 -10.44
CA ILE A 51 -12.75 -6.28 -11.44
C ILE A 51 -13.94 -5.92 -12.33
N THR A 52 -13.70 -5.74 -13.62
CA THR A 52 -14.78 -5.63 -14.62
C THR A 52 -15.33 -7.02 -14.87
N LEU A 53 -16.62 -7.22 -14.59
CA LEU A 53 -17.28 -8.51 -14.68
C LEU A 53 -18.17 -8.56 -15.92
N GLU A 54 -17.62 -9.03 -17.04
CA GLU A 54 -18.38 -9.20 -18.27
C GLU A 54 -19.03 -10.58 -18.30
N ILE A 55 -20.35 -10.65 -18.11
CA ILE A 55 -21.12 -11.91 -18.15
C ILE A 55 -21.95 -11.92 -19.43
N PRO A 56 -21.73 -12.90 -20.34
CA PRO A 56 -22.52 -12.97 -21.56
C PRO A 56 -24.01 -13.23 -21.26
N PRO A 57 -24.94 -12.66 -22.06
CA PRO A 57 -26.36 -12.95 -21.96
C PRO A 57 -26.63 -14.46 -21.98
N GLY A 58 -27.55 -14.93 -21.13
CA GLY A 58 -27.89 -16.34 -20.98
C GLY A 58 -27.02 -17.14 -20.00
N TYR A 59 -25.93 -16.57 -19.47
CA TYR A 59 -25.13 -17.20 -18.41
C TYR A 59 -25.49 -16.74 -17.00
N TYR A 60 -26.41 -15.80 -16.87
CA TYR A 60 -26.99 -15.46 -15.58
C TYR A 60 -27.78 -16.66 -15.02
N PRO A 61 -27.67 -16.93 -13.71
CA PRO A 61 -28.56 -17.88 -13.06
C PRO A 61 -30.02 -17.45 -13.18
N ALA A 62 -30.95 -18.39 -13.06
CA ALA A 62 -32.37 -18.08 -13.05
C ALA A 62 -32.77 -17.32 -11.77
N PRO A 63 -33.88 -16.55 -11.79
CA PRO A 63 -34.39 -15.87 -10.61
C PRO A 63 -34.51 -16.81 -9.40
N GLY A 64 -33.97 -16.37 -8.25
CA GLY A 64 -33.98 -17.15 -7.01
C GLY A 64 -32.85 -18.18 -6.88
N THR A 65 -31.98 -18.32 -7.89
CA THR A 65 -30.77 -19.13 -7.82
C THR A 65 -29.52 -18.26 -7.83
N CYS A 66 -28.40 -18.82 -7.37
CA CYS A 66 -27.10 -18.18 -7.43
C CYS A 66 -26.12 -19.04 -8.24
N ARG A 67 -25.05 -18.40 -8.74
CA ARG A 67 -23.95 -19.05 -9.44
C ARG A 67 -22.62 -18.43 -9.00
N VAL A 68 -21.60 -19.24 -8.75
CA VAL A 68 -20.23 -18.74 -8.55
C VAL A 68 -19.63 -18.41 -9.91
N TRP A 69 -19.09 -17.20 -10.05
CA TRP A 69 -18.42 -16.72 -11.24
C TRP A 69 -16.94 -16.46 -10.96
N VAL A 70 -16.08 -17.17 -11.67
CA VAL A 70 -14.63 -17.01 -11.56
C VAL A 70 -14.12 -16.19 -12.74
N PRO A 71 -13.53 -14.99 -12.51
CA PRO A 71 -12.92 -14.20 -13.57
C PRO A 71 -11.85 -15.00 -14.33
N GLY A 72 -11.81 -14.85 -15.66
CA GLY A 72 -10.87 -15.56 -16.53
C GLY A 72 -11.25 -16.99 -16.90
N VAL A 73 -12.29 -17.57 -16.28
CA VAL A 73 -12.83 -18.88 -16.66
C VAL A 73 -13.90 -18.72 -17.76
N PRO A 74 -13.83 -19.47 -18.87
CA PRO A 74 -14.84 -19.42 -19.93
C PRO A 74 -16.25 -19.70 -19.40
N ALA A 75 -17.26 -19.01 -19.93
CA ALA A 75 -18.64 -19.09 -19.44
C ALA A 75 -19.22 -20.51 -19.46
N SER A 76 -18.85 -21.34 -20.45
CA SER A 76 -19.25 -22.75 -20.57
C SER A 76 -18.59 -23.68 -19.54
N GLN A 77 -17.51 -23.24 -18.89
CA GLN A 77 -16.79 -23.99 -17.85
C GLN A 77 -17.11 -23.48 -16.44
N GLN A 78 -17.91 -22.43 -16.32
CA GLN A 78 -18.37 -21.94 -15.02
C GLN A 78 -19.24 -22.98 -14.33
N SER A 79 -19.28 -22.94 -13.00
CA SER A 79 -20.12 -23.83 -12.21
C SER A 79 -21.60 -23.69 -12.56
N ALA A 80 -22.35 -24.77 -12.40
CA ALA A 80 -23.80 -24.74 -12.54
C ALA A 80 -24.45 -23.84 -11.45
N PRO A 81 -25.63 -23.25 -11.71
CA PRO A 81 -26.41 -22.59 -10.69
C PRO A 81 -26.83 -23.55 -9.56
N ALA A 82 -26.93 -23.04 -8.34
CA ALA A 82 -27.47 -23.74 -7.19
C ALA A 82 -28.25 -22.77 -6.29
N SER A 83 -28.77 -23.28 -5.16
CA SER A 83 -29.41 -22.41 -4.18
C SER A 83 -28.40 -21.40 -3.61
N CYS A 84 -28.83 -20.15 -3.41
CA CYS A 84 -27.96 -19.13 -2.82
C CYS A 84 -27.47 -19.52 -1.43
N ALA A 85 -28.33 -20.16 -0.63
CA ALA A 85 -27.98 -20.65 0.71
C ALA A 85 -26.85 -21.69 0.67
N SER A 86 -26.81 -22.54 -0.36
CA SER A 86 -25.74 -23.53 -0.53
C SER A 86 -24.41 -22.90 -0.95
N LEU A 87 -24.42 -21.80 -1.70
CA LEU A 87 -23.21 -21.20 -2.28
C LEU A 87 -22.60 -20.06 -1.46
N GLN A 88 -23.40 -19.37 -0.63
CA GLN A 88 -22.97 -18.16 0.08
C GLN A 88 -21.71 -18.34 0.95
N ASN A 89 -21.48 -19.56 1.46
CA ASN A 89 -20.34 -19.91 2.31
C ASN A 89 -19.21 -20.64 1.56
N SER A 90 -19.33 -20.81 0.24
CA SER A 90 -18.41 -21.62 -0.57
C SER A 90 -17.92 -20.86 -1.80
N VAL A 91 -17.91 -19.53 -1.74
CA VAL A 91 -17.36 -18.68 -2.79
C VAL A 91 -15.83 -18.64 -2.63
N PRO A 92 -15.04 -19.15 -3.59
CA PRO A 92 -13.60 -19.10 -3.50
C PRO A 92 -13.08 -17.65 -3.61
N ALA A 93 -11.89 -17.41 -3.07
CA ALA A 93 -11.26 -16.09 -3.14
C ALA A 93 -11.09 -15.63 -4.59
N GLY A 94 -11.45 -14.38 -4.87
CA GLY A 94 -11.39 -13.80 -6.22
C GLY A 94 -12.56 -14.19 -7.14
N ALA A 95 -13.49 -15.04 -6.68
CA ALA A 95 -14.75 -15.29 -7.37
C ALA A 95 -15.88 -14.40 -6.83
N VAL A 96 -16.97 -14.33 -7.58
CA VAL A 96 -18.14 -13.52 -7.26
C VAL A 96 -19.38 -14.39 -7.22
N LEU A 97 -20.28 -14.15 -6.27
CA LEU A 97 -21.58 -14.82 -6.24
C LEU A 97 -22.61 -14.02 -7.05
N LEU A 98 -22.98 -14.54 -8.21
CA LEU A 98 -24.02 -13.97 -9.06
C LEU A 98 -25.39 -14.40 -8.58
N ARG A 99 -26.32 -13.44 -8.50
CA ARG A 99 -27.74 -13.68 -8.23
C ARG A 99 -28.55 -13.47 -9.51
N GLY A 100 -29.49 -14.38 -9.74
CA GLY A 100 -30.44 -14.31 -10.86
C GLY A 100 -31.69 -13.55 -10.51
#